data_AF-A0A162ISA1-F1
#
_entry.id   AF-A0A162ISA1-F1
#
_cell.length_a   1.000
_cell.length_b   1.000
_cell.length_c   1.000
_cell.angle_alpha   90.00
_cell.angle_beta   90.00
_cell.angle_gamma   90.00
#
_symmetry.space_group_name_H-M   'P 1'
#
loop_
_entity.id
_entity.type
_entity.pdbx_description
1 polymer ?
#
loop_
_entity_poly.entity_id
_entity_poly.type
_entity_poly.pdbx_seq_one_letter_code
_entity_poly.pdbx_strand_id
1 'polypeptide(L)'
;MAQFIGSGAAADRPGAFVYRGPKDDPDLSKAVGELLESSPRKFTVKYVGPDDITADSLKSVKLFAFPGGPDVDDLWEELEPVAQDIRDFVANGGRYLGFCLGAYIAGHSPGLGLLPGGTQISAESDEKDAQVKDDRDTMIQVNWSFSSGANAGKTAENRWVYFQEGSVVKNFVENGTSHVLARYSSTGHVAATLNKYGQGWVGTTGPHPEANQLWFDVVKLNATDGLQFDIGHDLIEATMSGGKNVKRLPSSGPTNGNGTDTKLVASTGSRSRNPIGRLFRR
;
A
#
# COMPACT_ATOMS: atom_id res chain seq x y z
N MET A 1 4.75 53.74 -3.33
CA MET A 1 5.40 52.65 -2.56
C MET A 1 5.14 51.36 -3.31
N ALA A 2 6.18 50.76 -3.91
CA ALA A 2 6.06 49.47 -4.58
C ALA A 2 6.19 48.36 -3.53
N GLN A 3 5.13 47.57 -3.36
CA GLN A 3 5.17 46.36 -2.53
C GLN A 3 5.92 45.27 -3.30
N PHE A 4 7.05 44.85 -2.74
CA PHE A 4 7.72 43.62 -3.13
C PHE A 4 6.82 42.44 -2.79
N ILE A 5 6.35 41.72 -3.82
CA ILE A 5 5.80 40.38 -3.64
C ILE A 5 7.00 39.47 -3.39
N GLY A 6 7.15 39.04 -2.14
CA GLY A 6 8.14 38.04 -1.77
C GLY A 6 7.84 36.74 -2.53
N SER A 7 8.78 36.32 -3.36
CA SER A 7 8.87 34.95 -3.88
C SER A 7 8.94 34.01 -2.68
N GLY A 8 7.85 33.28 -2.41
CA GLY A 8 7.88 32.20 -1.43
C GLY A 8 8.97 31.21 -1.84
N ALA A 9 9.94 30.97 -0.96
CA ALA A 9 10.91 29.90 -1.13
C ALA A 9 10.14 28.61 -1.41
N ALA A 10 10.41 27.95 -2.54
CA ALA A 10 9.85 26.63 -2.81
C ALA A 10 10.24 25.74 -1.62
N ALA A 11 9.27 25.35 -0.80
CA ALA A 11 9.51 24.40 0.28
C ALA A 11 10.18 23.17 -0.31
N ASP A 12 11.29 22.72 0.28
CA ASP A 12 12.04 21.56 -0.19
C ASP A 12 11.13 20.32 -0.12
N ARG A 13 10.60 19.92 -1.27
CA ARG A 13 9.65 18.81 -1.40
C ARG A 13 10.43 17.50 -1.30
N PRO A 14 10.02 16.55 -0.44
CA PRO A 14 10.72 15.28 -0.35
C PRO A 14 10.65 14.52 -1.68
N GLY A 15 11.78 13.96 -2.10
CA GLY A 15 11.83 13.07 -3.26
C GLY A 15 11.20 11.70 -2.95
N ALA A 16 10.49 11.13 -3.92
CA ALA A 16 9.99 9.76 -3.88
C ALA A 16 10.36 9.02 -5.18
N PHE A 17 10.78 7.77 -5.04
CA PHE A 17 10.79 6.82 -6.13
C PHE A 17 9.46 6.07 -6.16
N VAL A 18 8.88 5.93 -7.35
CA VAL A 18 7.73 5.06 -7.60
C VAL A 18 8.19 3.98 -8.58
N TYR A 19 8.10 2.71 -8.20
CA TYR A 19 8.42 1.62 -9.10
C TYR A 19 7.48 1.64 -10.30
N ARG A 20 8.04 1.52 -11.50
CA ARG A 20 7.26 1.39 -12.74
C ARG A 20 6.59 0.02 -12.72
N GLY A 21 5.28 -0.03 -12.93
CA GLY A 21 4.61 -1.28 -13.27
C GLY A 21 5.19 -1.89 -14.54
N PRO A 22 4.69 -3.07 -14.97
CA PRO A 22 5.06 -3.64 -16.26
C PRO A 22 5.05 -2.56 -17.35
N LYS A 23 6.00 -2.60 -18.30
CA LYS A 23 6.23 -1.52 -19.29
C LYS A 23 4.97 -1.03 -20.02
N ASP A 24 3.92 -1.86 -20.06
CA ASP A 24 2.67 -1.62 -20.78
C ASP A 24 1.49 -1.16 -19.90
N ASP A 25 1.70 -0.92 -18.58
CA ASP A 25 0.66 -0.43 -17.66
C ASP A 25 1.12 0.83 -16.89
N PRO A 26 1.20 1.99 -17.57
CA PRO A 26 1.63 3.24 -16.95
C PRO A 26 0.64 3.79 -15.91
N ASP A 27 -0.58 3.25 -15.83
CA ASP A 27 -1.66 3.84 -15.03
C ASP A 27 -1.54 3.51 -13.53
N LEU A 28 -1.00 2.33 -13.18
CA LEU A 28 -0.82 1.92 -11.78
C LEU A 28 0.20 2.81 -11.06
N SER A 29 1.40 2.94 -11.62
CA SER A 29 2.44 3.81 -11.06
C SER A 29 2.01 5.28 -11.08
N LYS A 30 1.34 5.73 -12.14
CA LYS A 30 0.90 7.12 -12.27
C LYS A 30 -0.11 7.49 -11.18
N ALA A 31 -1.06 6.62 -10.86
CA ALA A 31 -2.01 6.83 -9.77
C ALA A 31 -1.29 7.01 -8.42
N VAL A 32 -0.29 6.18 -8.12
CA VAL A 32 0.55 6.34 -6.92
C VAL A 32 1.31 7.66 -6.94
N GLY A 33 1.89 8.03 -8.09
CA GLY A 33 2.59 9.30 -8.25
C GLY A 33 1.69 10.51 -8.00
N GLU A 34 0.49 10.52 -8.57
CA GLU A 34 -0.53 11.56 -8.37
C GLU A 34 -0.98 11.64 -6.90
N LEU A 35 -1.12 10.50 -6.22
CA LEU A 35 -1.43 10.45 -4.79
C LEU A 35 -0.31 11.09 -3.95
N LEU A 36 0.95 10.79 -4.27
CA LEU A 36 2.13 11.36 -3.60
C LEU A 36 2.28 12.86 -3.84
N GLU A 37 2.09 13.32 -5.07
CA GLU A 37 2.15 14.73 -5.46
C GLU A 37 0.98 15.55 -4.86
N SER A 38 -0.20 14.93 -4.73
CA SER A 38 -1.37 15.57 -4.12
C SER A 38 -1.36 15.55 -2.59
N SER A 39 -0.55 14.68 -1.96
CA SER A 39 -0.41 14.58 -0.50
C SER A 39 -0.01 15.90 0.18
N PRO A 40 -0.17 16.05 1.51
CA PRO A 40 0.30 17.23 2.25
C PRO A 40 1.79 17.55 2.05
N ARG A 41 2.62 16.52 1.80
CA ARG A 41 4.07 16.67 1.57
C ARG A 41 4.45 17.09 0.16
N LYS A 42 3.53 16.97 -0.82
CA LYS A 42 3.77 17.37 -2.22
C LYS A 42 5.06 16.77 -2.78
N PHE A 43 5.21 15.45 -2.74
CA PHE A 43 6.46 14.79 -3.13
C PHE A 43 6.90 15.16 -4.55
N THR A 44 8.21 15.15 -4.78
CA THR A 44 8.79 15.14 -6.14
C THR A 44 8.96 13.69 -6.56
N VAL A 45 8.15 13.23 -7.51
CA VAL A 45 8.12 11.82 -7.93
C VAL A 45 9.09 11.56 -9.09
N LYS A 46 9.87 10.49 -8.98
CA LYS A 46 10.61 9.88 -10.10
C LYS A 46 10.18 8.42 -10.26
N TYR A 47 9.77 8.06 -11.47
CA TYR A 47 9.44 6.68 -11.80
C TYR A 47 10.72 5.89 -12.11
N VAL A 48 10.90 4.74 -11.50
CA VAL A 48 12.14 3.94 -11.56
C VAL A 48 11.87 2.49 -11.95
N GLY A 49 12.77 1.88 -12.71
CA GLY A 49 12.84 0.42 -12.87
C GLY A 49 14.02 -0.18 -12.09
N PRO A 50 14.25 -1.51 -12.16
CA PRO A 50 15.36 -2.16 -11.45
C PRO A 50 16.72 -1.50 -11.69
N ASP A 51 17.04 -1.13 -12.94
CA ASP A 51 18.31 -0.48 -13.30
C ASP A 51 18.53 0.91 -12.67
N ASP A 52 17.46 1.58 -12.25
CA ASP A 52 17.52 2.88 -11.58
C ASP A 52 17.75 2.74 -10.06
N ILE A 53 17.61 1.53 -9.49
CA ILE A 53 17.62 1.26 -8.06
C ILE A 53 19.03 0.81 -7.65
N THR A 54 19.74 1.71 -6.98
CA THR A 54 21.04 1.44 -6.38
C THR A 54 21.10 2.07 -5.00
N ALA A 55 22.00 1.59 -4.15
CA ALA A 55 22.27 2.22 -2.85
C ALA A 55 22.51 3.74 -2.94
N ASP A 56 23.16 4.23 -4.01
CA ASP A 56 23.41 5.66 -4.21
C ASP A 56 22.18 6.42 -4.71
N SER A 57 21.41 5.87 -5.65
CA SER A 57 20.20 6.54 -6.13
C SER A 57 19.16 6.67 -5.03
N LEU A 58 19.02 5.66 -4.15
CA LEU A 58 18.09 5.66 -3.03
C LEU A 58 18.38 6.73 -1.98
N LYS A 59 19.64 7.18 -1.83
CA LYS A 59 20.00 8.30 -0.93
C LYS A 59 19.35 9.63 -1.33
N SER A 60 18.94 9.77 -2.60
CA SER A 60 18.34 11.00 -3.13
C SER A 60 16.87 11.17 -2.75
N VAL A 61 16.21 10.12 -2.23
CA VAL A 61 14.78 10.12 -1.91
C VAL A 61 14.52 9.81 -0.45
N LYS A 62 13.30 10.10 0.00
CA LYS A 62 12.82 9.76 1.35
C LYS A 62 11.86 8.59 1.35
N LEU A 63 11.29 8.26 0.19
CA LEU A 63 10.26 7.26 0.03
C LEU A 63 10.51 6.43 -1.23
N PHE A 64 10.33 5.13 -1.10
CA PHE A 64 10.21 4.20 -2.20
C PHE A 64 8.79 3.61 -2.16
N ALA A 65 8.02 3.84 -3.23
CA ALA A 65 6.63 3.42 -3.33
C ALA A 65 6.45 2.36 -4.43
N PHE A 66 5.64 1.35 -4.12
CA PHE A 66 5.40 0.21 -4.96
C PHE A 66 3.91 0.12 -5.29
N PRO A 67 3.50 0.25 -6.57
CA PRO A 67 2.11 0.18 -6.97
C PRO A 67 1.59 -1.27 -6.94
N GLY A 68 0.32 -1.46 -7.34
CA GLY A 68 -0.21 -2.77 -7.70
C GLY A 68 0.45 -3.35 -8.95
N GLY A 69 0.09 -4.59 -9.29
CA GLY A 69 0.60 -5.30 -10.45
C GLY A 69 0.09 -6.74 -10.51
N PRO A 70 0.46 -7.49 -11.56
CA PRO A 70 -0.21 -8.73 -11.91
C PRO A 70 0.25 -9.98 -11.14
N ASP A 71 1.54 -10.09 -10.81
CA ASP A 71 2.11 -11.33 -10.29
C ASP A 71 3.33 -11.04 -9.39
N VAL A 72 3.42 -11.74 -8.26
CA VAL A 72 4.47 -11.55 -7.24
C VAL A 72 5.76 -12.28 -7.57
N ASP A 73 5.68 -13.43 -8.25
CA ASP A 73 6.83 -14.23 -8.62
C ASP A 73 7.57 -13.52 -9.77
N ASP A 74 6.86 -13.08 -10.80
CA ASP A 74 7.42 -12.30 -11.91
C ASP A 74 8.08 -11.01 -11.39
N LEU A 75 7.42 -10.29 -10.47
CA LEU A 75 7.97 -9.09 -9.87
C LEU A 75 9.22 -9.39 -9.02
N TRP A 76 9.21 -10.52 -8.29
CA TRP A 76 10.35 -10.90 -7.47
C TRP A 76 11.58 -11.22 -8.33
N GLU A 77 11.41 -11.89 -9.47
CA GLU A 77 12.52 -12.14 -10.40
C GLU A 77 13.21 -10.83 -10.86
N GLU A 78 12.42 -9.76 -11.06
CA GLU A 78 12.95 -8.44 -11.42
C GLU A 78 13.62 -7.71 -10.25
N LEU A 79 13.08 -7.86 -9.03
CA LEU A 79 13.53 -7.10 -7.85
C LEU A 79 14.60 -7.78 -7.03
N GLU A 80 14.71 -9.12 -7.06
CA GLU A 80 15.68 -9.88 -6.27
C GLU A 80 17.11 -9.31 -6.37
N PRO A 81 17.61 -8.90 -7.56
CA PRO A 81 18.95 -8.33 -7.70
C PRO A 81 19.17 -7.03 -6.90
N VAL A 82 18.11 -6.25 -6.65
CA VAL A 82 18.17 -4.95 -5.95
C VAL A 82 17.49 -4.98 -4.57
N ALA A 83 17.00 -6.13 -4.13
CA ALA A 83 16.23 -6.27 -2.89
C ALA A 83 17.03 -5.84 -1.65
N GLN A 84 18.34 -6.10 -1.62
CA GLN A 84 19.18 -5.71 -0.49
C GLN A 84 19.34 -4.19 -0.39
N ASP A 85 19.50 -3.49 -1.52
CA ASP A 85 19.59 -2.03 -1.54
C ASP A 85 18.30 -1.38 -1.02
N ILE A 86 17.14 -1.95 -1.37
CA ILE A 86 15.84 -1.50 -0.86
C ILE A 86 15.73 -1.74 0.65
N ARG A 87 16.10 -2.94 1.12
CA ARG A 87 16.10 -3.26 2.57
C ARG A 87 17.01 -2.31 3.34
N ASP A 88 18.22 -2.07 2.85
CA ASP A 88 19.18 -1.18 3.50
C ASP A 88 18.71 0.27 3.50
N PHE A 89 18.09 0.73 2.41
CA PHE A 89 17.46 2.05 2.36
C PHE A 89 16.41 2.21 3.45
N VAL A 90 15.48 1.25 3.60
CA VAL A 90 14.45 1.30 4.64
C VAL A 90 15.09 1.19 6.02
N ALA A 91 15.99 0.22 6.24
CA ALA A 91 16.67 0.01 7.52
C ALA A 91 17.42 1.26 8.01
N ASN A 92 17.95 2.07 7.09
CA ASN A 92 18.68 3.31 7.39
C ASN A 92 17.79 4.56 7.49
N GLY A 93 16.47 4.39 7.57
CA GLY A 93 15.55 5.51 7.78
C GLY A 93 14.88 6.02 6.50
N GLY A 94 14.98 5.28 5.39
CA GLY A 94 14.07 5.41 4.26
C GLY A 94 12.65 4.99 4.62
N ARG A 95 11.74 5.09 3.65
CA ARG A 95 10.33 4.72 3.81
C ARG A 95 9.92 3.80 2.67
N TYR A 96 9.12 2.81 2.99
CA TYR A 96 8.49 1.93 2.02
C TYR A 96 6.98 2.13 2.05
N LEU A 97 6.35 2.23 0.88
CA LEU A 97 4.91 2.31 0.74
C LEU A 97 4.43 1.34 -0.34
N GLY A 98 3.65 0.32 0.03
CA GLY A 98 3.17 -0.71 -0.88
C GLY A 98 1.65 -0.74 -1.03
N PHE A 99 1.17 -0.76 -2.27
CA PHE A 99 -0.25 -0.89 -2.63
C PHE A 99 -0.50 -2.21 -3.34
N CYS A 100 -1.49 -2.99 -2.93
CA CYS A 100 -1.82 -4.30 -3.50
C CYS A 100 -0.58 -5.20 -3.68
N LEU A 101 -0.07 -5.40 -4.92
CA LEU A 101 1.18 -6.14 -5.18
C LEU A 101 2.36 -5.61 -4.37
N GLY A 102 2.45 -4.29 -4.21
CA GLY A 102 3.42 -3.64 -3.33
C GLY A 102 3.31 -4.05 -1.86
N ALA A 103 2.13 -4.42 -1.39
CA ALA A 103 1.97 -5.01 -0.05
C ALA A 103 2.46 -6.46 -0.01
N TYR A 104 2.15 -7.28 -1.03
CA TYR A 104 2.67 -8.65 -1.14
C TYR A 104 4.20 -8.71 -1.15
N ILE A 105 4.84 -7.89 -1.98
CA ILE A 105 6.30 -7.89 -2.13
C ILE A 105 7.03 -7.36 -0.88
N ALA A 106 6.33 -6.67 0.03
CA ALA A 106 6.88 -6.32 1.34
C ALA A 106 6.99 -7.54 2.28
N GLY A 107 6.29 -8.64 1.97
CA GLY A 107 6.29 -9.91 2.71
C GLY A 107 7.60 -10.68 2.61
N HIS A 108 7.64 -11.86 3.24
CA HIS A 108 8.88 -12.63 3.45
C HIS A 108 9.28 -13.56 2.30
N SER A 109 8.33 -14.19 1.61
CA SER A 109 8.66 -15.22 0.60
C SER A 109 7.56 -15.40 -0.46
N PRO A 110 7.88 -15.15 -1.73
CA PRO A 110 8.98 -14.27 -2.17
C PRO A 110 8.77 -12.83 -1.64
N GLY A 111 9.86 -12.06 -1.48
CA GLY A 111 9.73 -10.64 -1.12
C GLY A 111 10.87 -10.00 -0.34
N LEU A 112 10.67 -8.73 -0.02
CA LEU A 112 11.63 -7.84 0.62
C LEU A 112 11.79 -8.11 2.13
N GLY A 113 10.92 -8.90 2.75
CA GLY A 113 11.01 -9.25 4.17
C GLY A 113 10.91 -8.02 5.10
N LEU A 114 10.12 -7.02 4.71
CA LEU A 114 9.98 -5.75 5.40
C LEU A 114 8.91 -5.78 6.51
N LEU A 115 8.00 -6.74 6.46
CA LEU A 115 6.98 -6.94 7.50
C LEU A 115 7.55 -7.67 8.74
N PRO A 116 6.92 -7.52 9.92
CA PRO A 116 7.34 -8.22 11.13
C PRO A 116 7.43 -9.74 10.93
N GLY A 117 8.38 -10.39 11.60
CA GLY A 117 8.56 -11.85 11.49
C GLY A 117 7.30 -12.63 11.87
N GLY A 118 7.03 -13.72 11.13
CA GLY A 118 5.83 -14.56 11.32
C GLY A 118 4.58 -14.04 10.61
N THR A 119 4.64 -12.83 10.05
CA THR A 119 3.57 -12.29 9.19
C THR A 119 3.44 -13.10 7.91
N GLN A 120 2.20 -13.34 7.49
CA GLN A 120 1.87 -13.95 6.20
C GLN A 120 1.00 -12.99 5.40
N ILE A 121 1.03 -13.12 4.08
CA ILE A 121 0.20 -12.33 3.17
C ILE A 121 -0.56 -13.29 2.27
N SER A 122 -1.84 -13.03 2.06
CA SER A 122 -2.74 -13.76 1.17
C SER A 122 -3.70 -12.79 0.49
N ALA A 123 -4.45 -13.24 -0.52
CA ALA A 123 -5.54 -12.46 -1.10
C ALA A 123 -6.76 -12.44 -0.20
N GLU A 124 -7.41 -11.27 -0.04
CA GLU A 124 -8.68 -11.17 0.68
C GLU A 124 -9.73 -12.05 0.02
N SER A 125 -9.74 -12.18 -1.31
CA SER A 125 -10.66 -13.08 -2.03
C SER A 125 -10.56 -14.54 -1.60
N ASP A 126 -9.38 -15.00 -1.19
CA ASP A 126 -9.13 -16.37 -0.75
C ASP A 126 -9.46 -16.59 0.73
N GLU A 127 -9.63 -15.52 1.50
CA GLU A 127 -9.91 -15.64 2.92
C GLU A 127 -11.38 -16.01 3.18
N LYS A 128 -11.58 -16.71 4.30
CA LYS A 128 -12.91 -17.09 4.76
C LYS A 128 -13.77 -15.84 4.99
N ASP A 129 -15.03 -15.91 4.57
CA ASP A 129 -16.04 -14.84 4.79
C ASP A 129 -15.75 -13.46 4.15
N ALA A 130 -14.70 -13.35 3.32
CA ALA A 130 -14.42 -12.16 2.51
C ALA A 130 -15.63 -11.61 1.74
N GLN A 131 -15.75 -10.28 1.70
CA GLN A 131 -16.84 -9.57 1.04
C GLN A 131 -16.84 -9.78 -0.49
N VAL A 132 -15.64 -9.86 -1.07
CA VAL A 132 -15.39 -10.08 -2.50
C VAL A 132 -14.64 -11.41 -2.60
N LYS A 133 -15.01 -12.26 -3.56
CA LYS A 133 -14.53 -13.65 -3.68
C LYS A 133 -13.76 -13.92 -4.98
N ASP A 134 -13.41 -12.86 -5.70
CA ASP A 134 -12.75 -12.86 -6.99
C ASP A 134 -11.81 -11.65 -7.13
N ASP A 135 -11.05 -11.60 -8.22
CA ASP A 135 -10.06 -10.58 -8.55
C ASP A 135 -10.64 -9.40 -9.36
N ARG A 136 -11.97 -9.33 -9.51
CA ARG A 136 -12.60 -8.31 -10.36
C ARG A 136 -12.47 -6.91 -9.77
N ASP A 137 -12.51 -5.92 -10.64
CA ASP A 137 -12.62 -4.52 -10.25
C ASP A 137 -13.96 -4.25 -9.54
N THR A 138 -13.88 -3.74 -8.32
CA THR A 138 -15.05 -3.44 -7.48
C THR A 138 -14.70 -2.43 -6.40
N MET A 139 -15.66 -2.12 -5.54
CA MET A 139 -15.38 -1.46 -4.26
C MET A 139 -15.51 -2.47 -3.11
N ILE A 140 -14.73 -2.24 -2.05
CA ILE A 140 -14.81 -2.97 -0.77
C ILE A 140 -14.89 -1.98 0.39
N GLN A 141 -15.44 -2.41 1.53
CA GLN A 141 -15.51 -1.56 2.72
C GLN A 141 -14.34 -1.83 3.66
N VAL A 142 -13.76 -0.75 4.19
CA VAL A 142 -12.75 -0.81 5.25
C VAL A 142 -13.13 0.07 6.44
N ASN A 143 -12.71 -0.35 7.63
CA ASN A 143 -12.64 0.49 8.81
C ASN A 143 -11.21 1.03 8.90
N TRP A 144 -11.03 2.35 8.81
CA TRP A 144 -9.73 3.01 8.74
C TRP A 144 -9.47 3.88 9.97
N SER A 145 -8.36 3.66 10.66
CA SER A 145 -7.88 4.44 11.80
C SER A 145 -6.90 5.51 11.33
N PHE A 146 -7.36 6.77 11.31
CA PHE A 146 -6.54 7.89 10.87
C PHE A 146 -5.41 8.17 11.86
N SER A 147 -4.19 8.26 11.34
CA SER A 147 -2.99 8.62 12.11
C SER A 147 -2.68 10.13 12.09
N SER A 148 -3.21 10.85 11.11
CA SER A 148 -2.76 12.18 10.72
C SER A 148 -3.92 13.08 10.24
N GLY A 149 -3.60 14.35 9.96
CA GLY A 149 -4.56 15.33 9.46
C GLY A 149 -5.69 15.67 10.45
N ALA A 150 -6.77 16.26 9.94
CA ALA A 150 -7.93 16.67 10.74
C ALA A 150 -8.72 15.49 11.34
N ASN A 151 -8.44 14.27 10.87
CA ASN A 151 -9.05 13.04 11.33
C ASN A 151 -8.15 12.23 12.27
N ALA A 152 -6.95 12.70 12.61
CA ALA A 152 -6.01 11.98 13.49
C ALA A 152 -6.71 11.47 14.76
N GLY A 153 -6.56 10.18 15.04
CA GLY A 153 -7.21 9.51 16.16
C GLY A 153 -8.71 9.27 16.00
N LYS A 154 -9.27 9.38 14.79
CA LYS A 154 -10.65 8.99 14.48
C LYS A 154 -10.66 7.76 13.58
N THR A 155 -11.76 7.02 13.62
CA THR A 155 -12.01 5.90 12.72
C THR A 155 -13.07 6.29 11.70
N ALA A 156 -12.80 6.07 10.42
CA ALA A 156 -13.85 6.00 9.40
C ALA A 156 -14.35 4.56 9.32
N GLU A 157 -15.61 4.34 9.64
CA GLU A 157 -16.27 3.04 9.56
C GLU A 157 -16.85 2.83 8.16
N ASN A 158 -16.78 1.60 7.65
CA ASN A 158 -17.41 1.17 6.40
C ASN A 158 -17.09 2.04 5.17
N ARG A 159 -15.88 2.61 5.11
CA ARG A 159 -15.44 3.46 4.01
C ARG A 159 -15.29 2.63 2.74
N TRP A 160 -15.92 3.04 1.64
CA TRP A 160 -15.71 2.41 0.35
C TRP A 160 -14.38 2.80 -0.27
N VAL A 161 -13.63 1.80 -0.75
CA VAL A 161 -12.33 1.95 -1.43
C VAL A 161 -12.32 1.06 -2.67
N TYR A 162 -11.64 1.49 -3.73
CA TYR A 162 -11.43 0.64 -4.91
C TYR A 162 -10.68 -0.63 -4.52
N PHE A 163 -11.06 -1.75 -5.11
CA PHE A 163 -10.55 -3.08 -4.79
C PHE A 163 -10.41 -3.94 -6.04
N GLN A 164 -9.26 -4.58 -6.14
CA GLN A 164 -8.92 -5.61 -7.12
C GLN A 164 -8.05 -6.63 -6.38
N GLU A 165 -8.63 -7.79 -6.02
CA GLU A 165 -8.04 -8.86 -5.19
C GLU A 165 -7.65 -8.46 -3.75
N GLY A 166 -6.73 -7.50 -3.59
CA GLY A 166 -6.29 -6.90 -2.32
C GLY A 166 -5.63 -7.86 -1.32
N SER A 167 -4.48 -7.48 -0.77
CA SER A 167 -3.80 -8.28 0.24
C SER A 167 -4.50 -8.28 1.61
N VAL A 168 -4.36 -9.38 2.35
CA VAL A 168 -4.60 -9.50 3.79
C VAL A 168 -3.29 -9.79 4.50
N VAL A 169 -3.04 -9.09 5.61
CA VAL A 169 -1.88 -9.35 6.46
C VAL A 169 -2.27 -10.22 7.65
N LYS A 170 -1.78 -11.46 7.69
CA LYS A 170 -2.08 -12.46 8.73
C LYS A 170 -0.97 -12.52 9.76
N ASN A 171 -1.33 -12.87 10.99
CA ASN A 171 -0.41 -12.96 12.15
C ASN A 171 0.34 -11.65 12.45
N PHE A 172 -0.20 -10.50 12.04
CA PHE A 172 0.38 -9.19 12.35
C PHE A 172 0.12 -8.82 13.81
N VAL A 173 1.19 -8.66 14.59
CA VAL A 173 1.11 -8.34 16.02
C VAL A 173 1.37 -6.85 16.25
N GLU A 174 0.33 -6.13 16.68
CA GLU A 174 0.45 -4.71 17.03
C GLU A 174 1.32 -4.51 18.28
N ASN A 175 2.17 -3.48 18.26
CA ASN A 175 3.00 -3.04 19.38
C ASN A 175 3.37 -1.54 19.19
N GLY A 176 4.30 -1.01 19.99
CA GLY A 176 4.73 0.41 19.89
C GLY A 176 5.40 0.81 18.57
N THR A 177 5.64 -0.14 17.67
CA THR A 177 6.28 0.05 16.35
C THR A 177 5.58 -0.75 15.24
N SER A 178 4.37 -1.25 15.49
CA SER A 178 3.59 -2.05 14.52
C SER A 178 2.12 -1.78 14.77
N HIS A 179 1.41 -1.28 13.77
CA HIS A 179 0.05 -0.78 13.89
C HIS A 179 -0.82 -1.29 12.75
N VAL A 180 -2.07 -1.61 13.05
CA VAL A 180 -3.10 -1.85 12.03
C VAL A 180 -3.78 -0.52 11.72
N LEU A 181 -3.63 -0.04 10.47
CA LEU A 181 -4.28 1.18 10.01
C LEU A 181 -5.69 0.91 9.49
N ALA A 182 -5.93 -0.27 8.92
CA ALA A 182 -7.24 -0.62 8.40
C ALA A 182 -7.56 -2.09 8.52
N ARG A 183 -8.86 -2.38 8.65
CA ARG A 183 -9.43 -3.71 8.55
C ARG A 183 -10.54 -3.74 7.52
N TYR A 184 -10.67 -4.82 6.75
CA TYR A 184 -11.84 -5.04 5.90
C TYR A 184 -13.08 -5.09 6.78
N SER A 185 -14.10 -4.28 6.49
CA SER A 185 -15.21 -4.06 7.44
C SER A 185 -16.01 -5.31 7.74
N SER A 186 -16.20 -6.19 6.75
CA SER A 186 -17.01 -7.41 6.89
C SER A 186 -16.31 -8.51 7.68
N THR A 187 -15.01 -8.68 7.51
CA THR A 187 -14.23 -9.79 8.11
C THR A 187 -13.42 -9.35 9.32
N GLY A 188 -13.03 -8.08 9.34
CA GLY A 188 -12.01 -7.49 10.21
C GLY A 188 -10.60 -8.01 9.96
N HIS A 189 -10.37 -8.67 8.82
CA HIS A 189 -9.02 -8.99 8.35
C HIS A 189 -8.19 -7.72 8.17
N VAL A 190 -6.87 -7.80 8.37
CA VAL A 190 -5.98 -6.63 8.29
C VAL A 190 -5.78 -6.22 6.83
N ALA A 191 -6.29 -5.04 6.48
CA ALA A 191 -6.25 -4.48 5.13
C ALA A 191 -5.11 -3.46 4.94
N ALA A 192 -4.61 -2.86 6.01
CA ALA A 192 -3.48 -1.95 5.95
C ALA A 192 -2.65 -1.99 7.23
N THR A 193 -1.32 -1.94 7.09
CA THR A 193 -0.39 -1.97 8.21
C THR A 193 0.63 -0.84 8.14
N LEU A 194 1.19 -0.53 9.31
CA LEU A 194 2.34 0.32 9.47
C LEU A 194 3.31 -0.35 10.44
N ASN A 195 4.55 -0.62 10.05
CA ASN A 195 5.57 -1.12 10.96
C ASN A 195 6.92 -0.46 10.77
N LYS A 196 7.75 -0.52 11.81
CA LYS A 196 9.15 -0.14 11.73
C LYS A 196 9.98 -1.26 11.10
N TYR A 197 10.98 -0.89 10.31
CA TYR A 197 12.04 -1.78 9.81
C TYR A 197 13.38 -1.05 9.93
N GLY A 198 14.24 -1.49 10.85
CA GLY A 198 15.42 -0.73 11.28
C GLY A 198 15.03 0.65 11.83
N GLN A 199 15.49 1.71 11.18
CA GLN A 199 15.13 3.11 11.47
C GLN A 199 14.03 3.66 10.56
N GLY A 200 13.65 2.92 9.52
CA GLY A 200 12.59 3.30 8.59
C GLY A 200 11.22 2.77 8.99
N TRP A 201 10.25 3.08 8.13
CA TRP A 201 8.86 2.69 8.28
C TRP A 201 8.32 2.14 6.97
N VAL A 202 7.43 1.17 7.11
CA VAL A 202 6.82 0.37 6.05
C VAL A 202 5.32 0.54 6.19
N GLY A 203 4.68 1.20 5.23
CA GLY A 203 3.23 1.27 5.10
C GLY A 203 2.77 0.34 3.99
N THR A 204 1.73 -0.45 4.25
CA THR A 204 1.14 -1.32 3.22
C THR A 204 -0.37 -1.23 3.25
N THR A 205 -1.00 -1.42 2.09
CA THR A 205 -2.46 -1.55 1.98
C THR A 205 -2.83 -2.51 0.86
N GLY A 206 -3.87 -3.32 1.11
CA GLY A 206 -4.45 -4.22 0.12
C GLY A 206 -5.32 -3.49 -0.91
N PRO A 207 -6.34 -2.71 -0.48
CA PRO A 207 -7.16 -1.90 -1.39
C PRO A 207 -6.38 -0.76 -2.06
N HIS A 208 -7.02 -0.06 -3.00
CA HIS A 208 -6.41 0.98 -3.81
C HIS A 208 -6.93 2.39 -3.47
N PRO A 209 -6.44 3.04 -2.39
CA PRO A 209 -6.77 4.44 -2.10
C PRO A 209 -6.13 5.44 -3.08
N GLU A 210 -5.26 4.99 -3.99
CA GLU A 210 -4.71 5.74 -5.11
C GLU A 210 -5.60 5.78 -6.35
N ALA A 211 -6.62 4.91 -6.44
CA ALA A 211 -7.46 4.77 -7.63
C ALA A 211 -8.14 6.11 -7.99
N ASN A 212 -7.78 6.64 -9.16
CA ASN A 212 -8.30 7.91 -9.67
C ASN A 212 -9.51 7.68 -10.59
N GLN A 213 -10.07 8.76 -11.15
CA GLN A 213 -11.26 8.70 -12.00
C GLN A 213 -11.12 7.71 -13.18
N LEU A 214 -9.92 7.63 -13.78
CA LEU A 214 -9.67 6.77 -14.94
C LEU A 214 -9.97 5.29 -14.63
N TRP A 215 -9.59 4.82 -13.43
CA TRP A 215 -9.82 3.44 -13.03
C TRP A 215 -11.31 3.10 -13.00
N PHE A 216 -12.11 3.98 -12.39
CA PHE A 216 -13.57 3.84 -12.33
C PHE A 216 -14.22 3.90 -13.72
N ASP A 217 -13.75 4.82 -14.58
CA ASP A 217 -14.30 5.02 -15.93
C ASP A 217 -14.05 3.81 -16.84
N VAL A 218 -12.83 3.25 -16.82
CA VAL A 218 -12.44 2.11 -17.68
C VAL A 218 -13.30 0.87 -17.41
N VAL A 219 -13.62 0.62 -16.14
CA VAL A 219 -14.38 -0.56 -15.71
C VAL A 219 -15.87 -0.25 -15.48
N LYS A 220 -16.29 1.00 -15.73
CA LYS A 220 -17.65 1.51 -15.56
C LYS A 220 -18.20 1.29 -14.14
N LEU A 221 -17.34 1.47 -13.15
CA LEU A 221 -17.70 1.39 -11.73
C LEU A 221 -18.05 2.78 -11.19
N ASN A 222 -19.04 2.87 -10.31
CA ASN A 222 -19.37 4.11 -9.63
C ASN A 222 -18.63 4.23 -8.30
N ALA A 223 -17.97 5.36 -8.05
CA ALA A 223 -17.35 5.66 -6.77
C ALA A 223 -18.44 6.02 -5.74
N THR A 224 -18.85 5.05 -4.92
CA THR A 224 -20.00 5.15 -3.99
C THR A 224 -19.94 6.37 -3.08
N ASP A 225 -18.75 6.70 -2.55
CA ASP A 225 -18.50 7.85 -1.67
C ASP A 225 -17.90 9.06 -2.42
N GLY A 226 -17.93 9.03 -3.76
CA GLY A 226 -17.08 9.87 -4.61
C GLY A 226 -15.60 9.48 -4.54
N LEU A 227 -14.75 10.21 -5.28
CA LEU A 227 -13.30 10.03 -5.17
C LEU A 227 -12.80 10.61 -3.85
N GLN A 228 -12.19 9.77 -3.03
CA GLN A 228 -11.65 10.12 -1.72
C GLN A 228 -10.20 9.66 -1.62
N PHE A 229 -9.29 10.61 -1.40
CA PHE A 229 -7.85 10.35 -1.27
C PHE A 229 -7.34 10.52 0.17
N ASP A 230 -8.22 10.84 1.11
CA ASP A 230 -7.89 11.16 2.51
C ASP A 230 -7.21 9.99 3.24
N ILE A 231 -7.68 8.76 3.05
CA ILE A 231 -7.03 7.57 3.64
C ILE A 231 -5.68 7.25 2.97
N GLY A 232 -5.53 7.52 1.67
CA GLY A 232 -4.26 7.36 0.95
C GLY A 232 -3.24 8.40 1.41
N HIS A 233 -3.65 9.64 1.58
CA HIS A 233 -2.84 10.70 2.19
C HIS A 233 -2.50 10.39 3.65
N ASP A 234 -3.42 9.81 4.41
CA ASP A 234 -3.15 9.38 5.77
C ASP A 234 -2.14 8.23 5.81
N LEU A 235 -2.22 7.24 4.92
CA LEU A 235 -1.23 6.16 4.81
C LEU A 235 0.17 6.71 4.52
N ILE A 236 0.27 7.67 3.60
CA ILE A 236 1.53 8.38 3.29
C ILE A 236 2.07 9.07 4.55
N GLU A 237 1.24 9.87 5.23
CA GLU A 237 1.67 10.58 6.44
C GLU A 237 1.99 9.65 7.61
N ALA A 238 1.24 8.56 7.78
CA ALA A 238 1.48 7.52 8.77
C ALA A 238 2.87 6.91 8.56
N THR A 239 3.18 6.55 7.31
CA THR A 239 4.47 6.00 6.90
C THR A 239 5.60 7.00 7.14
N MET A 240 5.42 8.26 6.76
CA MET A 240 6.46 9.28 6.92
C MET A 240 6.74 9.62 8.39
N SER A 241 5.70 9.67 9.22
CA SER A 241 5.76 10.14 10.61
C SER A 241 5.87 9.03 11.67
N GLY A 242 5.66 7.77 11.29
CA GLY A 242 5.64 6.62 12.20
C GLY A 242 4.34 6.46 12.98
N GLY A 243 3.20 6.93 12.45
CA GLY A 243 1.87 6.60 12.98
C GLY A 243 1.58 7.11 14.40
N LYS A 244 2.03 8.32 14.75
CA LYS A 244 1.98 8.83 16.14
C LYS A 244 0.59 8.84 16.80
N ASN A 245 -0.49 8.95 16.03
CA ASN A 245 -1.85 9.03 16.56
C ASN A 245 -2.74 7.85 16.15
N VAL A 246 -2.17 6.72 15.72
CA VAL A 246 -2.97 5.55 15.36
C VAL A 246 -3.69 5.02 16.59
N LYS A 247 -5.03 4.92 16.50
CA LYS A 247 -5.83 4.21 17.49
C LYS A 247 -5.99 2.76 17.08
N ARG A 248 -5.94 1.86 18.06
CA ARG A 248 -6.16 0.43 17.84
C ARG A 248 -7.58 0.20 17.32
N LEU A 249 -7.69 -0.42 16.15
CA LEU A 249 -8.98 -0.90 15.64
C LEU A 249 -9.39 -2.17 16.39
N PRO A 250 -10.67 -2.32 16.76
CA PRO A 250 -11.16 -3.59 17.30
C PRO A 250 -10.83 -4.74 16.34
N SER A 251 -10.24 -5.81 16.86
CA SER A 251 -10.24 -7.08 16.13
C SER A 251 -11.65 -7.67 16.25
N SER A 252 -12.28 -8.02 15.13
CA SER A 252 -13.38 -8.98 15.15
C SER A 252 -12.80 -10.31 15.64
N GLY A 253 -13.03 -10.64 16.91
CA GLY A 253 -12.71 -11.97 17.42
C GLY A 253 -13.68 -12.99 16.84
N PRO A 254 -13.26 -14.24 16.55
CA PRO A 254 -14.20 -15.34 16.45
C PRO A 254 -14.90 -15.50 17.80
N THR A 255 -16.22 -15.67 17.80
CA THR A 255 -16.90 -16.33 18.92
C THR A 255 -16.28 -17.72 19.09
N ASN A 256 -15.70 -17.97 20.27
CA ASN A 256 -15.03 -19.21 20.70
C ASN A 256 -15.40 -20.48 19.91
N GLY A 257 -14.40 -21.11 19.31
CA GLY A 257 -14.43 -22.48 18.82
C GLY A 257 -13.03 -23.09 18.90
N ASN A 258 -12.86 -24.07 19.80
CA ASN A 258 -11.62 -24.80 20.04
C ASN A 258 -11.09 -25.52 18.78
N GLY A 259 -9.76 -25.47 18.59
CA GLY A 259 -8.97 -26.68 18.29
C GLY A 259 -8.60 -26.97 16.83
N THR A 260 -7.32 -26.70 16.53
CA THR A 260 -6.37 -27.51 15.73
C THR A 260 -6.72 -27.95 14.30
N ASP A 261 -6.05 -27.35 13.31
CA ASP A 261 -5.05 -28.05 12.48
C ASP A 261 -4.38 -27.07 11.50
N THR A 262 -3.08 -26.84 11.71
CA THR A 262 -2.20 -26.15 10.76
C THR A 262 -1.69 -27.14 9.72
N LYS A 263 -2.23 -27.07 8.50
CA LYS A 263 -1.51 -27.48 7.29
C LYS A 263 -0.99 -26.23 6.60
N LEU A 264 0.33 -26.14 6.45
CA LEU A 264 0.95 -25.23 5.49
C LEU A 264 0.41 -25.57 4.10
N VAL A 265 -0.36 -24.64 3.53
CA VAL A 265 -0.67 -24.63 2.10
C VAL A 265 0.30 -23.64 1.49
N ALA A 266 1.15 -24.13 0.60
CA ALA A 266 1.95 -23.28 -0.26
C ALA A 266 1.00 -22.37 -1.04
N SER A 267 1.26 -21.06 -0.97
CA SER A 267 0.62 -20.05 -1.81
C SER A 267 0.86 -20.44 -3.27
N THR A 268 -0.10 -21.11 -3.89
CA THR A 268 -0.14 -21.25 -5.34
C THR A 268 -0.56 -19.90 -5.88
N GLY A 269 0.37 -19.18 -6.51
CA GLY A 269 0.12 -17.91 -7.18
C GLY A 269 -1.16 -18.00 -8.00
N SER A 270 -2.15 -17.19 -7.61
CA SER A 270 -3.33 -16.94 -8.43
C SER A 270 -2.84 -16.19 -9.66
N ARG A 271 -2.97 -16.80 -10.84
CA ARG A 271 -2.81 -16.07 -12.10
C ARG A 271 -3.97 -15.07 -12.20
N SER A 272 -3.75 -13.87 -11.66
CA SER A 272 -4.64 -12.72 -11.80
C SER A 272 -5.00 -12.57 -13.28
N ARG A 273 -6.31 -12.63 -13.57
CA ARG A 273 -6.80 -12.34 -14.92
C ARG A 273 -7.13 -10.87 -15.00
N ASN A 274 -6.10 -10.03 -14.81
CA ASN A 274 -6.20 -8.58 -14.84
C ASN A 274 -6.91 -8.08 -16.12
N PRO A 275 -8.15 -7.58 -16.03
CA PRO A 275 -8.88 -7.06 -17.18
C PRO A 275 -8.29 -5.73 -17.69
N ILE A 276 -7.55 -4.98 -16.85
CA ILE A 276 -6.85 -3.75 -17.24
C ILE A 276 -5.73 -4.08 -18.24
N GLY A 277 -4.98 -5.17 -18.02
CA GLY A 277 -3.93 -5.64 -18.94
C GLY A 277 -4.44 -6.12 -20.32
N ARG A 278 -5.75 -6.39 -20.48
CA ARG A 278 -6.32 -6.83 -21.78
C ARG A 278 -6.80 -5.69 -22.67
N LEU A 279 -7.08 -4.51 -22.12
CA LEU A 279 -7.62 -3.38 -22.88
C LEU A 279 -6.54 -2.59 -23.65
N PHE A 280 -5.26 -2.79 -23.34
CA PHE A 280 -4.16 -2.04 -23.93
C PHE A 280 -3.19 -2.85 -24.82
N ARG A 281 -3.53 -4.11 -25.14
CA ARG A 281 -2.95 -4.81 -26.31
C ARG A 281 -3.67 -4.38 -27.59
N ARG A 282 -3.42 -3.15 -28.06
CA ARG A 282 -3.63 -2.74 -29.46
C ARG A 282 -2.54 -1.79 -29.90
#